data_AF-A0A529KLT6-F1
#
_entry.id   AF-A0A529KLT6-F1
#
_cell.length_a   1.000
_cell.length_b   1.000
_cell.length_c   1.000
_cell.angle_alpha   90.00
_cell.angle_beta   90.00
_cell.angle_gamma   90.00
#
_symmetry.space_group_name_H-M   'P 1'
#
loop_
_entity.id
_entity.type
_entity.pdbx_description
1 polymer ?
#
loop_
_entity_poly.entity_id
_entity_poly.type
_entity_poly.pdbx_seq_one_letter_code
_entity_poly.pdbx_strand_id
1 'polypeptide(L)' 'MDMAYEPAIGIERLGTVKEIAEAASVGVATVHRVLKGQPKVSSSTSRAVLDAIRKINERKISLARWSHDS' A
#
# COMPACT_ATOMS: atom_id res chain seq x y z
N MET A 1 -14.21 14.63 -5.83
CA MET A 1 -14.44 13.27 -5.33
C MET A 1 -13.25 12.92 -4.45
N ASP A 2 -13.33 13.31 -3.17
CA ASP A 2 -12.30 13.00 -2.19
C ASP A 2 -12.44 11.53 -1.80
N MET A 3 -11.69 10.66 -2.48
CA MET A 3 -11.45 9.29 -2.04
C MET A 3 -10.52 9.35 -0.83
N ALA A 4 -11.08 9.67 0.34
CA ALA A 4 -10.42 9.45 1.61
C ALA A 4 -10.26 7.93 1.78
N TYR A 5 -9.08 7.41 1.45
CA TYR A 5 -8.69 6.06 1.80
C TYR A 5 -8.52 6.03 3.32
N GLU A 6 -9.61 5.76 4.04
CA GLU A 6 -9.64 5.47 5.47
C GLU A 6 -8.97 4.11 5.67
N PRO A 7 -7.72 4.06 6.15
CA PRO A 7 -7.02 2.82 6.34
C PRO A 7 -7.64 2.16 7.59
N ALA A 8 -8.48 1.13 7.39
CA ALA A 8 -8.99 0.30 8.47
C ALA A 8 -7.87 -0.60 8.99
N ILE A 9 -7.33 -0.22 10.16
CA ILE A 9 -6.29 -0.95 10.88
C ILE A 9 -6.63 -2.45 10.92
N GLY A 10 -5.94 -3.24 10.10
CA GLY A 10 -6.07 -4.70 10.03
C GLY A 10 -6.38 -5.28 8.64
N ILE A 11 -6.95 -4.51 7.69
CA ILE A 11 -7.28 -4.98 6.32
C ILE A 11 -6.36 -4.39 5.24
N GLU A 12 -5.62 -3.33 5.56
CA GLU A 12 -5.11 -2.37 4.57
C GLU A 12 -4.09 -2.83 3.54
N ARG A 13 -3.43 -3.98 3.72
CA ARG A 13 -2.32 -4.38 2.83
C ARG A 13 -2.33 -5.89 2.67
N LEU A 14 -2.87 -6.36 1.55
CA LEU A 14 -2.63 -7.73 1.09
C LEU A 14 -1.13 -7.91 0.73
N GLY A 15 -0.43 -6.80 0.46
CA GLY A 15 1.02 -6.76 0.22
C GLY A 15 1.87 -6.77 1.49
N THR A 16 3.00 -7.46 1.46
CA THR A 16 3.99 -7.35 2.55
C THR A 16 4.66 -5.98 2.54
N VAL A 17 5.18 -5.53 3.69
CA VAL A 17 5.94 -4.27 3.76
C VAL A 17 7.14 -4.27 2.81
N LYS A 18 7.77 -5.43 2.61
CA LYS A 18 8.88 -5.61 1.66
C LYS A 18 8.43 -5.43 0.21
N GLU A 19 7.33 -6.07 -0.21
CA GLU A 19 6.76 -5.89 -1.55
C GLU A 19 6.41 -4.41 -1.84
N ILE A 20 5.86 -3.72 -0.84
CA ILE A 20 5.50 -2.30 -0.97
C ILE A 20 6.75 -1.43 -1.11
N ALA A 21 7.79 -1.71 -0.32
CA ALA A 21 9.05 -0.99 -0.37
C ALA A 21 9.72 -1.12 -1.75
N GLU A 22 9.76 -2.34 -2.30
CA GLU A 22 10.27 -2.62 -3.64
C GLU A 22 9.44 -1.90 -4.72
N ALA A 23 8.11 -2.03 -4.68
CA ALA A 23 7.22 -1.41 -5.67
C ALA A 23 7.24 0.12 -5.66
N ALA A 24 7.49 0.73 -4.49
CA ALA A 24 7.62 2.18 -4.34
C ALA A 24 9.06 2.68 -4.48
N SER A 25 10.05 1.80 -4.68
CA SER A 25 11.47 2.14 -4.75
C SER A 25 11.96 2.91 -3.52
N VAL A 26 11.57 2.46 -2.32
CA VAL A 26 11.96 3.03 -1.03
C VAL A 26 12.43 1.96 -0.05
N GLY A 27 13.04 2.36 1.06
CA GLY A 27 13.35 1.44 2.15
C GLY A 27 12.13 1.05 2.99
N VAL A 28 12.16 -0.15 3.60
CA VAL A 28 11.14 -0.65 4.54
C VAL A 28 10.85 0.34 5.67
N ALA A 29 11.88 0.98 6.22
CA ALA A 29 11.73 2.01 7.25
C ALA A 29 10.89 3.21 6.76
N THR A 30 11.04 3.61 5.50
CA THR A 30 10.24 4.68 4.90
C THR A 30 8.78 4.29 4.78
N VAL A 31 8.49 3.05 4.38
CA VAL A 31 7.11 2.53 4.35
C VAL A 31 6.48 2.59 5.74
N HIS A 32 7.19 2.16 6.79
CA HIS A 32 6.69 2.29 8.17
C HIS A 32 6.42 3.74 8.60
N ARG A 33 7.26 4.70 8.17
CA ARG A 33 7.05 6.13 8.47
C ARG A 33 5.81 6.67 7.79
N VAL A 34 5.59 6.34 6.52
CA VAL A 34 4.38 6.72 5.77
C VAL A 34 3.14 6.15 6.45
N LEU A 35 3.17 4.87 6.79
CA LEU A 35 2.09 4.15 7.47
C LEU A 35 1.71 4.75 8.81
N LYS A 36 2.71 5.24 9.55
CA LYS A 36 2.51 5.90 10.84
C LYS A 36 2.19 7.39 10.71
N GLY A 37 1.99 7.90 9.49
CA GLY A 37 1.68 9.32 9.24
C GLY A 37 2.78 10.27 9.73
N GLN A 38 4.04 9.83 9.78
CA GLN A 38 5.10 10.67 10.34
C GLN A 38 5.42 11.87 9.43
N PRO A 39 5.61 13.07 9.98
CA PRO A 39 5.79 14.31 9.20
C PRO A 39 7.12 14.39 8.44
N LYS A 40 8.04 13.44 8.65
CA LYS A 40 9.37 13.41 8.02
C LYS A 40 9.40 12.78 6.62
N VAL A 41 8.26 12.48 6.01
CA VAL A 41 8.19 11.89 4.66
C VAL A 41 7.63 12.91 3.69
N SER A 42 8.32 13.10 2.55
CA SER A 42 7.83 14.01 1.51
C SER A 42 6.48 13.53 0.95
N SER A 43 5.64 14.48 0.54
CA SER A 43 4.33 14.17 -0.05
C SER A 43 4.45 13.28 -1.29
N SER A 44 5.53 13.46 -2.09
CA SER A 44 5.83 12.59 -3.23
C SER A 44 6.10 11.14 -2.83
N THR A 45 6.87 10.93 -1.77
CA THR A 45 7.22 9.59 -1.26
C THR A 45 5.98 8.91 -0.65
N SER A 46 5.20 9.65 0.13
CA SER A 46 3.94 9.15 0.67
C SER A 46 2.99 8.71 -0.44
N ARG A 47 2.87 9.51 -1.52
CA ARG A 47 2.04 9.15 -2.67
C ARG A 47 2.53 7.89 -3.37
N ALA A 48 3.84 7.75 -3.61
CA ALA A 48 4.42 6.55 -4.22
C ALA A 48 4.13 5.28 -3.40
N VAL A 49 4.27 5.35 -2.07
CA VAL A 49 3.97 4.24 -1.17
C VAL A 49 2.48 3.88 -1.18
N LEU A 50 1.58 4.87 -1.14
CA LEU A 50 0.14 4.64 -1.19
C LEU A 50 -0.32 4.07 -2.54
N ASP A 51 0.22 4.57 -3.65
CA ASP A 51 -0.06 4.03 -4.98
C ASP A 51 0.45 2.58 -5.13
N ALA A 52 1.61 2.25 -4.56
CA ALA A 52 2.13 0.89 -4.54
C ALA A 52 1.21 -0.07 -3.75
N ILE A 53 0.74 0.35 -2.57
CA ILE A 53 -0.22 -0.39 -1.77
C ILE A 53 -1.49 -0.69 -2.58
N ARG A 54 -2.07 0.34 -3.22
CA ARG A 54 -3.28 0.18 -4.04
C ARG A 54 -3.09 -0.86 -5.14
N LYS A 55 -2.02 -0.73 -5.93
CA LYS A 55 -1.71 -1.66 -7.03
C LYS A 55 -1.49 -3.10 -6.56
N ILE A 56 -0.87 -3.30 -5.40
CA ILE A 56 -0.68 -4.65 -4.85
C ILE A 56 -2.02 -5.24 -4.40
N ASN A 57 -2.84 -4.46 -3.71
CA ASN A 57 -4.15 -4.91 -3.24
C ASN A 57 -5.06 -5.27 -4.42
N GLU A 58 -5.16 -4.41 -5.44
CA GLU A 58 -5.94 -4.68 -6.66
C GLU A 58 -5.54 -6.00 -7.34
N ARG A 59 -4.23 -6.25 -7.47
CA ARG A 59 -3.72 -7.50 -8.04
C ARG A 59 -4.09 -8.72 -7.20
N LYS A 60 -3.92 -8.66 -5.88
CA LYS A 60 -4.20 -9.80 -4.99
C LYS A 60 -5.70 -10.09 -4.89
N ILE A 61 -6.55 -9.06 -4.87
CA ILE A 61 -8.02 -9.21 -4.94
C ILE A 61 -8.42 -9.85 -6.26
N SER A 62 -7.86 -9.38 -7.38
CA SER A 62 -8.16 -9.94 -8.70
C SER A 62 -7.77 -11.42 -8.79
N LEU A 63 -6.59 -11.77 -8.28
CA LEU A 63 -6.14 -13.17 -8.22
C LEU A 63 -7.06 -14.03 -7.35
N ALA A 64 -7.41 -13.57 -6.16
CA ALA A 64 -8.29 -14.32 -5.25
C ALA A 64 -9.69 -14.55 -5.84
N ARG A 65 -10.23 -13.56 -6.57
CA ARG A 65 -11.51 -13.71 -7.27
C ARG A 65 -11.46 -14.78 -8.36
N TRP A 66 -10.37 -14.86 -9.11
CA TRP A 66 -10.21 -15.86 -10.17
C TRP A 66 -10.05 -17.27 -9.61
N SER A 67 -9.36 -17.42 -8.48
CA SER A 67 -9.20 -18.72 -7.80
C SER A 67 -10.47 -19.24 -7.14
N HIS A 68 -11.49 -18.42 -6.93
CA HIS A 68 -12.77 -18.83 -6.33
C HIS A 68 -13.82 -19.23 -7.38
N ASP A 69 -13.61 -18.85 -8.64
CA ASP A 69 -14.53 -19.09 -9.77
C ASP A 69 -14.12 -20.33 -10.61
N SER A 70 -13.04 -21.02 -10.23
CA SER A 70 -12.48 -22.22 -10.90
C SER A 70 -12.82 -23.52 -10.18
#